data_AF-Q30TN3-F1
#
_entry.id   AF-Q30TN3-F1
#
_cell.length_a   1.000
_cell.length_b   1.000
_cell.length_c   1.000
_cell.angle_alpha   90.00
_cell.angle_beta   90.00
_cell.angle_gamma   90.00
#
_symmetry.space_group_name_H-M   'P 1'
#
loop_
_entity.id
_entity.type
_entity.pdbx_description
1 polymer ?
#
loop_
_entity_poly.entity_id
_entity_poly.type
_entity_poly.pdbx_seq_one_letter_code
_entity_poly.pdbx_strand_id
1 'polypeptide(L)'
;MKLSSAFTLIELIFVIIVLSILASIALPKFANIKEMTDLAKGRADLATIRAAIANERSQQVIKGTYTYMLKLSSGTMLFNGDGTRTLLKYPMRAGTSSGEWYRDNDTTYRFKIGAKTTLFTYNPANGMFNCNTSDSGTDCKALAN
;
A
#
# COMPACT_ATOMS: atom_id res chain seq x y z
N MET A 1 -37.79 2.34 -46.58
CA MET A 1 -38.25 2.35 -45.18
C MET A 1 -37.16 1.72 -44.31
N LYS A 2 -36.61 2.47 -43.34
CA LYS A 2 -35.68 1.91 -42.35
C LYS A 2 -36.48 1.06 -41.36
N LEU A 3 -36.24 -0.26 -41.32
CA LEU A 3 -36.71 -1.08 -40.20
C LEU A 3 -35.81 -0.80 -39.00
N SER A 4 -36.28 0.04 -38.07
CA SER A 4 -35.72 0.07 -36.72
C SER A 4 -36.14 -1.22 -36.02
N SER A 5 -35.23 -2.20 -35.97
CA SER A 5 -35.40 -3.39 -35.14
C SER A 5 -35.44 -2.94 -33.68
N ALA A 6 -36.62 -3.07 -33.06
CA ALA A 6 -36.78 -2.87 -31.62
C ALA A 6 -36.37 -4.15 -30.91
N PHE A 7 -35.56 -4.01 -29.85
CA PHE A 7 -35.10 -5.11 -29.01
C PHE A 7 -36.31 -5.80 -28.36
N THR A 8 -36.38 -7.14 -28.44
CA THR A 8 -37.52 -7.86 -27.87
C THR A 8 -37.40 -7.98 -26.35
N LEU A 9 -38.54 -7.99 -25.65
CA LEU A 9 -38.56 -8.12 -24.19
C LEU A 9 -37.91 -9.44 -23.72
N ILE A 10 -38.08 -10.51 -24.49
CA ILE A 10 -37.46 -11.80 -24.20
C ILE A 10 -35.93 -11.77 -24.34
N GLU A 11 -35.40 -11.00 -25.30
CA GLU A 11 -33.95 -10.77 -25.45
C GLU A 11 -33.36 -10.05 -24.25
N LEU A 12 -34.07 -9.04 -23.75
CA LEU A 12 -33.66 -8.31 -22.55
C LEU A 12 -33.62 -9.22 -21.32
N ILE A 13 -34.63 -10.07 -21.15
CA ILE A 13 -34.68 -11.05 -20.05
C ILE A 13 -33.54 -12.06 -20.16
N PHE A 14 -33.27 -12.58 -21.37
CA PHE A 14 -32.18 -13.53 -21.56
C PHE A 14 -30.81 -12.91 -21.22
N VAL A 15 -30.56 -11.67 -21.64
CA VAL A 15 -29.31 -10.96 -21.34
C VAL A 15 -29.10 -10.75 -19.84
N ILE A 16 -30.12 -10.30 -19.10
CA ILE A 16 -29.97 -10.09 -17.65
C ILE A 16 -29.75 -11.41 -16.89
N ILE A 17 -30.34 -12.52 -17.33
CA ILE A 17 -30.14 -13.85 -16.73
C ILE A 17 -28.68 -14.28 -16.92
N VAL A 18 -28.17 -14.18 -18.15
CA VAL A 18 -26.79 -14.55 -18.46
C VAL A 18 -25.79 -13.67 -17.69
N LEU A 19 -26.02 -12.35 -17.64
CA LEU A 19 -25.18 -11.44 -16.86
C LEU A 19 -25.21 -11.75 -15.35
N SER A 20 -26.36 -12.18 -14.81
CA SER A 20 -26.48 -12.55 -13.39
C SER A 20 -25.64 -13.78 -13.03
N ILE A 21 -25.62 -14.79 -13.91
CA ILE A 21 -24.81 -16.00 -13.72
C ILE A 21 -23.31 -15.66 -13.81
N LEU A 22 -22.92 -14.87 -14.82
CA LEU A 22 -21.52 -14.45 -15.00
C LEU A 22 -21.03 -13.58 -13.84
N ALA A 23 -21.84 -12.64 -13.37
CA ALA A 23 -21.51 -11.77 -12.25
C ALA A 23 -21.27 -12.57 -10.95
N SER A 24 -22.07 -13.60 -10.70
CA SER A 24 -21.97 -14.43 -9.49
C SER A 24 -20.62 -15.14 -9.36
N ILE A 25 -19.98 -15.50 -10.49
CA ILE A 25 -18.68 -16.20 -10.50
C ILE A 25 -17.51 -15.20 -10.49
N ALA A 26 -17.67 -14.05 -11.16
CA ALA A 26 -16.60 -13.07 -11.32
C ALA A 26 -16.31 -12.25 -10.06
N LEU A 27 -17.36 -11.83 -9.33
CA LEU A 27 -17.23 -10.97 -8.15
C LEU A 27 -16.37 -11.55 -7.00
N PRO A 28 -16.58 -12.81 -6.53
CA PRO A 28 -15.79 -13.34 -5.41
C PRO A 28 -14.31 -13.50 -5.76
N LYS A 29 -13.98 -13.83 -7.02
CA LYS A 29 -12.59 -13.95 -7.47
C LYS A 29 -11.87 -12.61 -7.47
N PHE A 30 -12.56 -11.55 -7.88
CA PHE A 30 -11.97 -10.20 -7.96
C PHE A 30 -11.58 -9.66 -6.58
N ALA A 31 -12.40 -9.89 -5.56
CA ALA A 31 -12.13 -9.43 -4.19
C ALA A 31 -10.82 -10.03 -3.63
N ASN A 32 -10.63 -11.35 -3.78
CA ASN A 32 -9.41 -12.03 -3.29
C ASN A 32 -8.14 -11.56 -4.04
N ILE A 33 -8.23 -11.32 -5.35
CA ILE A 33 -7.09 -10.84 -6.15
C ILE A 33 -6.65 -9.44 -5.69
N LYS A 34 -7.60 -8.57 -5.32
CA LYS A 34 -7.30 -7.23 -4.81
C LYS A 34 -6.48 -7.28 -3.52
N GLU A 35 -6.90 -8.07 -2.54
CA GLU A 35 -6.15 -8.22 -1.28
C GLU A 35 -4.75 -8.80 -1.50
N MET A 36 -4.61 -9.79 -2.39
CA MET A 36 -3.29 -10.34 -2.74
C MET A 36 -2.39 -9.30 -3.43
N THR A 37 -2.97 -8.44 -4.27
CA THR A 37 -2.26 -7.36 -4.95
C THR A 37 -1.76 -6.33 -3.93
N ASP A 38 -2.62 -5.96 -2.98
CA ASP A 38 -2.27 -5.00 -1.92
C ASP A 38 -1.20 -5.57 -0.99
N LEU A 39 -1.27 -6.87 -0.65
CA LEU A 39 -0.21 -7.55 0.11
C LEU A 39 1.13 -7.54 -0.64
N ALA A 40 1.13 -7.89 -1.94
CA ALA A 40 2.34 -7.88 -2.76
C ALA A 40 2.93 -6.47 -2.91
N LYS A 41 2.07 -5.47 -3.10
CA LYS A 41 2.46 -4.05 -3.12
C LYS A 41 3.07 -3.63 -1.79
N GLY A 42 2.43 -3.97 -0.67
CA GLY A 42 2.94 -3.65 0.67
C GLY A 42 4.32 -4.25 0.94
N ARG A 43 4.56 -5.50 0.50
CA ARG A 43 5.88 -6.14 0.58
C ARG A 43 6.94 -5.40 -0.25
N ALA A 44 6.61 -5.05 -1.50
CA ALA A 44 7.52 -4.33 -2.38
C ALA A 44 7.84 -2.92 -1.84
N ASP A 45 6.82 -2.19 -1.37
CA ASP A 45 6.97 -0.88 -0.75
C ASP A 45 7.83 -0.97 0.52
N LEU A 46 7.60 -1.97 1.38
CA LEU A 46 8.40 -2.22 2.59
C LEU A 46 9.88 -2.48 2.28
N ALA A 47 10.16 -3.34 1.29
CA ALA A 47 11.53 -3.61 0.85
C ALA A 47 12.20 -2.34 0.33
N THR A 48 11.47 -1.54 -0.45
CA THR A 48 11.95 -0.27 -1.00
C THR A 48 12.27 0.74 0.11
N ILE A 49 11.40 0.89 1.11
CA ILE A 49 11.60 1.80 2.24
C ILE A 49 12.84 1.38 3.04
N ARG A 50 12.98 0.09 3.38
CA ARG A 50 14.13 -0.43 4.12
C ARG A 50 15.44 -0.24 3.36
N ALA A 51 15.44 -0.52 2.05
CA ALA A 51 16.59 -0.30 1.19
C ALA A 51 16.97 1.18 1.11
N ALA A 52 15.97 2.08 1.03
CA ALA A 52 16.21 3.51 1.02
C ALA A 52 16.83 4.01 2.33
N ILE A 53 16.38 3.51 3.49
CA ILE A 53 16.96 3.87 4.80
C ILE A 53 18.42 3.41 4.88
N ALA A 54 18.72 2.18 4.43
CA ALA A 54 20.09 1.66 4.42
C ALA A 54 21.01 2.42 3.45
N ASN A 55 20.48 2.84 2.29
CA ASN A 55 21.23 3.65 1.33
C ASN A 55 21.50 5.05 1.87
N GLU A 56 20.49 5.72 2.43
CA GLU A 56 20.64 7.01 3.10
C GLU A 56 21.69 6.93 4.19
N ARG A 57 21.63 5.88 5.04
CA ARG A 57 22.62 5.64 6.07
C ARG A 57 24.04 5.56 5.52
N SER A 58 24.22 4.82 4.43
CA SER A 58 25.52 4.68 3.75
C SER A 58 26.04 6.01 3.21
N GLN A 59 25.16 6.83 2.63
CA GLN A 59 25.53 8.18 2.16
C GLN A 59 25.92 9.13 3.30
N GLN A 60 25.25 9.07 4.45
CA GLN A 60 25.56 9.94 5.58
C GLN A 60 26.90 9.60 6.23
N VAL A 61 27.24 8.32 6.31
CA VAL A 61 28.55 7.90 6.84
C VAL A 61 29.69 8.49 6.00
N ILE A 62 29.55 8.53 4.68
CA ILE A 62 30.53 9.15 3.77
C ILE A 62 30.63 10.66 4.01
N LYS A 63 29.51 11.31 4.35
CA LYS A 63 29.46 12.73 4.71
C LYS A 63 29.91 13.02 6.16
N GLY A 64 30.40 12.02 6.90
CA GLY A 64 30.84 12.15 8.29
C GLY A 64 29.70 12.28 9.31
N THR A 65 28.45 12.01 8.91
CA THR A 65 27.27 12.06 9.79
C THR A 65 26.84 10.66 10.21
N TYR A 66 26.80 10.41 11.52
CA TYR A 66 26.51 9.08 12.07
C TYR A 66 25.08 8.89 12.58
N THR A 67 24.22 9.90 12.44
CA THR A 67 22.83 9.87 12.90
C THR A 67 21.86 9.42 11.81
N TYR A 68 20.92 8.57 12.19
CA TYR A 68 19.75 8.27 11.35
C TYR A 68 18.81 9.48 11.29
N MET A 69 17.96 9.51 10.27
CA MET A 69 16.88 10.48 10.16
C MET A 69 15.97 10.38 11.38
N LEU A 70 15.46 11.49 11.91
CA LEU A 70 14.51 11.46 13.04
C LEU A 70 13.09 11.11 12.59
N LYS A 71 12.77 11.40 11.33
CA LYS A 71 11.49 11.10 10.68
C LYS A 71 11.73 10.73 9.23
N LEU A 72 10.85 9.92 8.66
CA LEU A 72 10.96 9.47 7.27
C LEU A 72 10.12 10.31 6.30
N SER A 73 9.22 11.16 6.80
CA SER A 73 8.32 11.95 5.97
C SER A 73 8.16 13.38 6.46
N SER A 74 8.12 14.33 5.54
CA SER A 74 7.93 15.75 5.78
C SER A 74 6.84 16.31 4.85
N GLY A 75 5.91 17.09 5.38
CA GLY A 75 4.76 17.57 4.62
C GLY A 75 3.70 16.48 4.37
N THR A 76 3.15 16.46 3.15
CA THR A 76 2.01 15.62 2.75
C THR A 76 2.38 14.33 2.03
N MET A 77 3.60 14.23 1.49
CA MET A 77 4.10 13.02 0.83
C MET A 77 4.87 12.15 1.82
N LEU A 78 4.81 10.84 1.61
CA LEU A 78 5.41 9.85 2.49
C LEU A 78 6.79 9.43 2.00
N PHE A 79 7.67 9.13 2.94
CA PHE A 79 9.01 8.61 2.71
C PHE A 79 9.88 9.54 1.84
N ASN A 80 9.59 10.85 1.82
CA ASN A 80 10.42 11.85 1.15
C ASN A 80 11.66 12.25 1.97
N GLY A 81 11.70 11.90 3.26
CA GLY A 81 12.77 12.23 4.20
C GLY A 81 12.35 13.25 5.27
N ASP A 82 13.33 13.86 5.92
CA ASP A 82 13.11 14.70 7.11
C ASP A 82 12.92 16.21 6.81
N GLY A 83 13.02 16.59 5.53
CA GLY A 83 12.97 17.98 5.06
C GLY A 83 14.34 18.58 4.73
N THR A 84 15.42 17.95 5.20
CA THR A 84 16.80 18.32 4.84
C THR A 84 17.45 17.24 4.00
N ARG A 85 17.20 15.98 4.36
CA ARG A 85 17.71 14.79 3.70
C ARG A 85 16.57 14.12 2.93
N THR A 86 16.90 13.60 1.76
CA THR A 86 15.94 12.86 0.92
C THR A 86 16.07 11.37 1.16
N LEU A 87 14.93 10.69 1.32
CA LEU A 87 14.90 9.23 1.45
C LEU A 87 14.53 8.57 0.11
N LEU A 88 13.27 8.69 -0.32
CA LEU A 88 12.86 8.31 -1.67
C LEU A 88 12.92 9.52 -2.62
N LYS A 89 13.53 9.32 -3.79
CA LYS A 89 13.50 10.30 -4.89
C LYS A 89 12.07 10.55 -5.38
N TYR A 90 11.26 9.51 -5.41
CA TYR A 90 9.83 9.58 -5.74
C TYR A 90 9.04 9.20 -4.49
N PRO A 91 8.54 10.18 -3.74
CA PRO A 91 7.82 9.89 -2.51
C PRO A 91 6.44 9.32 -2.80
N MET A 92 5.91 8.58 -1.83
CA MET A 92 4.63 7.91 -1.95
C MET A 92 3.50 8.86 -1.56
N ARG A 93 2.39 8.84 -2.30
CA ARG A 93 1.21 9.63 -1.92
C ARG A 93 0.54 8.97 -0.71
N ALA A 94 0.20 9.77 0.30
CA ALA A 94 -0.59 9.29 1.43
C ALA A 94 -2.04 9.01 1.01
N GLY A 95 -2.64 7.95 1.57
CA GLY A 95 -4.03 7.58 1.33
C GLY A 95 -4.55 6.56 2.34
N THR A 96 -5.87 6.48 2.49
CA THR A 96 -6.56 5.64 3.49
C THR A 96 -7.33 4.47 2.88
N SER A 97 -7.16 4.25 1.57
CA SER A 97 -7.73 3.13 0.82
C SER A 97 -6.89 1.86 0.98
N SER A 98 -7.42 0.73 0.54
CA SER A 98 -6.65 -0.51 0.45
C SER A 98 -5.45 -0.35 -0.49
N GLY A 99 -4.30 -0.89 -0.11
CA GLY A 99 -3.05 -0.77 -0.84
C GLY A 99 -2.35 0.59 -0.67
N GLU A 100 -2.85 1.48 0.18
CA GLU A 100 -2.26 2.79 0.44
C GLU A 100 -1.55 2.85 1.79
N TRP A 101 -0.51 3.68 1.84
CA TRP A 101 0.18 4.05 3.07
C TRP A 101 -0.35 5.37 3.59
N TYR A 102 -0.39 5.53 4.90
CA TYR A 102 -0.58 6.83 5.55
C TYR A 102 0.28 6.96 6.80
N ARG A 103 0.47 8.20 7.25
CA ARG A 103 1.28 8.54 8.41
C ARG A 103 0.38 8.96 9.56
N ASP A 104 0.58 8.36 10.73
CA ASP A 104 -0.05 8.81 11.97
C ASP A 104 0.79 9.92 12.63
N ASN A 105 2.11 9.71 12.74
CA ASN A 105 3.06 10.68 13.27
C ASN A 105 4.43 10.50 12.60
N ASP A 106 5.44 11.26 13.04
CA ASP A 106 6.78 11.28 12.43
C ASP A 106 7.46 9.90 12.31
N THR A 107 7.14 8.98 13.23
CA THR A 107 7.75 7.66 13.33
C THR A 107 6.79 6.50 13.05
N THR A 108 5.47 6.73 13.03
CA THR A 108 4.49 5.65 12.84
C THR A 108 3.69 5.81 11.56
N TYR A 109 3.61 4.70 10.83
CA TYR A 109 3.02 4.59 9.50
C TYR A 109 2.06 3.43 9.48
N ARG A 110 1.03 3.51 8.65
CA ARG A 110 0.05 2.45 8.50
C ARG A 110 -0.11 2.06 7.05
N PHE A 111 -0.25 0.76 6.83
CA PHE A 111 -0.58 0.18 5.54
C PHE A 111 -1.88 -0.60 5.64
N LYS A 112 -2.78 -0.40 4.68
CA LYS A 112 -4.11 -1.00 4.71
C LYS A 112 -4.26 -2.10 3.65
N ILE A 113 -4.84 -3.23 4.04
CA ILE A 113 -5.18 -4.35 3.17
C ILE A 113 -6.64 -4.71 3.46
N GLY A 114 -7.52 -4.44 2.50
CA GLY A 114 -8.97 -4.55 2.68
C GLY A 114 -9.45 -3.70 3.86
N ALA A 115 -10.05 -4.36 4.85
CA ALA A 115 -10.50 -3.74 6.10
C ALA A 115 -9.41 -3.71 7.20
N LYS A 116 -8.30 -4.42 7.03
CA LYS A 116 -7.24 -4.54 8.02
C LYS A 116 -6.20 -3.46 7.85
N THR A 117 -5.62 -3.03 8.96
CA THR A 117 -4.58 -1.99 8.98
C THR A 117 -3.40 -2.46 9.81
N THR A 118 -2.21 -2.44 9.21
CA THR A 118 -0.95 -2.82 9.88
C THR A 118 -0.16 -1.58 10.25
N LEU A 119 0.26 -1.50 11.51
CA LEU A 119 1.09 -0.42 12.04
C LEU A 119 2.57 -0.76 11.86
N PHE A 120 3.32 0.18 11.29
CA PHE A 120 4.76 0.16 11.15
C PHE A 120 5.36 1.29 11.97
N THR A 121 6.43 0.99 12.69
CA THR A 121 7.18 1.92 13.51
C THR A 121 8.59 2.04 12.95
N TYR A 122 9.02 3.28 12.78
CA TYR A 122 10.39 3.65 12.51
C TYR A 122 11.10 3.98 13.81
N ASN A 123 12.24 3.33 14.06
CA ASN A 123 13.08 3.63 15.20
C ASN A 123 14.29 4.48 14.75
N PRO A 124 14.33 5.79 15.07
CA PRO A 124 15.42 6.68 14.68
C PRO A 124 16.73 6.41 15.42
N ALA A 125 16.75 5.59 16.47
CA ALA A 125 18.00 5.22 17.14
C ALA A 125 18.82 4.21 16.34
N ASN A 126 18.15 3.32 15.59
CA ASN A 126 18.81 2.22 14.87
C ASN A 126 18.42 2.11 13.39
N GLY A 127 17.54 2.98 12.89
CA GLY A 127 17.08 3.00 11.50
C GLY A 127 16.12 1.86 11.14
N MET A 128 15.62 1.08 12.11
CA MET A 128 14.72 -0.02 11.80
C MET A 128 13.33 0.49 11.45
N PHE A 129 12.76 -0.06 10.37
CA PHE A 129 11.36 0.11 9.99
C PHE A 129 10.66 -1.26 10.00
N ASN A 130 9.88 -1.51 11.03
CA ASN A 130 9.23 -2.81 11.26
C ASN A 130 7.80 -2.62 11.78
N CYS A 131 7.02 -3.69 11.69
CA CYS A 131 5.72 -3.81 12.34
C CYS A 131 5.84 -4.81 13.49
N ASN A 132 4.97 -4.70 14.48
CA ASN A 132 4.93 -5.65 15.59
C ASN A 132 4.28 -6.95 15.10
N THR A 133 5.08 -8.02 15.01
CA THR A 133 4.62 -9.35 14.59
C THR A 133 3.79 -10.08 15.65
N SER A 134 3.73 -9.53 16.87
CA SER A 134 2.95 -10.06 17.98
C SER A 134 1.49 -9.56 17.99
N ASP A 135 1.17 -8.54 17.19
CA ASP A 135 -0.19 -8.04 17.04
C ASP A 135 -0.99 -8.96 16.10
N SER A 136 -1.69 -9.92 16.70
CA SER A 136 -2.52 -10.94 16.04
C SER A 136 -3.65 -10.40 15.15
N GLY A 137 -3.88 -9.08 15.14
CA GLY A 137 -4.85 -8.39 14.28
C GLY A 137 -4.27 -7.75 13.01
N THR A 138 -2.95 -7.83 12.80
CA THR A 138 -2.28 -7.16 11.67
C THR A 138 -1.62 -8.18 10.73
N ASP A 139 -1.71 -7.96 9.42
CA ASP A 139 -1.04 -8.79 8.40
C ASP A 139 0.49 -8.56 8.38
N CYS A 140 1.07 -8.08 9.50
CA CYS A 140 2.49 -7.79 9.66
C CYS A 140 3.38 -8.98 9.32
N LYS A 141 3.04 -10.19 9.79
CA LYS A 141 3.82 -11.40 9.47
C LYS A 141 3.77 -11.74 7.98
N ALA A 142 2.63 -11.48 7.33
CA ALA A 142 2.50 -11.67 5.89
C ALA A 142 3.26 -10.58 5.12
N LEU A 143 3.38 -9.37 5.64
CA LEU A 143 4.13 -8.28 5.00
C LEU A 143 5.65 -8.36 5.24
N ALA A 144 6.08 -8.88 6.38
CA ALA A 144 7.48 -8.89 6.80
C ALA A 144 8.28 -10.11 6.33
N ASN A 145 7.61 -11.20 5.93
CA ASN A 145 8.16 -12.42 5.33
C ASN A 145 7.71 -12.56 3.88
#